data_AF-A0A7W1ZA27-F1
#
_entry.id   AF-A0A7W1ZA27-F1
#
_cell.length_a   1.000
_cell.length_b   1.000
_cell.length_c   1.000
_cell.angle_alpha   90.00
_cell.angle_beta   90.00
_cell.angle_gamma   90.00
#
_symmetry.space_group_name_H-M   'P 1'
#
loop_
_entity.id
_entity.type
_entity.pdbx_description
1 polymer ?
#
loop_
_entity_poly.entity_id
_entity_poly.type
_entity_poly.pdbx_seq_one_letter_code
_entity_poly.pdbx_strand_id
1 'polypeptide(L)'
;MTVTEYVVALLAVGVGALAQGAVGFGFGMLAAPVLALIDERLIPGSVLVLGLTVASFVAWQERGDLDWHGIRWALVGRVLGTGAGVYVVTVLDHDQLAVMLGVFILVAVAMSVAGWHVSPTPSTLVGAGAMSGVMGTLTSVGGPPMALVYQREEAGKLRSTLAGFFLFGASLALVTLA
;
A
#
# COMPACT_ATOMS: atom_id res chain seq x y z
N MET A 1 13.89 23.91 3.71
CA MET A 1 12.96 23.34 4.68
C MET A 1 13.12 24.03 6.01
N THR A 2 12.01 24.42 6.65
CA THR A 2 11.99 25.01 7.99
C THR A 2 12.07 23.92 9.08
N VAL A 3 12.43 24.30 10.32
CA VAL A 3 12.46 23.34 11.45
C VAL A 3 11.09 22.70 11.66
N THR A 4 10.01 23.47 11.51
CA THR A 4 8.63 22.99 11.61
C THR A 4 8.33 21.92 10.56
N GLU A 5 8.72 22.13 9.30
CA GLU A 5 8.54 21.14 8.23
C GLU A 5 9.29 19.83 8.53
N TYR A 6 10.51 19.90 9.07
CA TYR A 6 11.24 18.70 9.48
C TYR A 6 10.52 17.93 10.59
N VAL A 7 10.02 18.64 11.60
CA VAL A 7 9.28 18.00 12.70
C VAL A 7 8.00 17.34 12.18
N VAL A 8 7.24 18.01 11.33
CA VAL A 8 6.01 17.46 10.74
C VAL A 8 6.31 16.25 9.86
N ALA A 9 7.34 16.31 9.02
CA ALA A 9 7.78 15.19 8.19
C ALA A 9 8.19 13.97 9.03
N LEU A 10 8.98 14.18 10.09
CA LEU A 10 9.41 13.11 11.00
C LEU A 10 8.23 12.47 11.73
N LEU A 11 7.26 13.27 12.18
CA LEU A 11 6.04 12.76 12.80
C LEU A 11 5.21 11.93 11.81
N ALA A 12 5.01 12.42 10.59
CA ALA A 12 4.25 11.70 9.58
C ALA A 12 4.92 10.36 9.19
N VAL A 13 6.24 10.37 8.98
CA VAL A 13 7.03 9.17 8.72
C VAL A 13 6.99 8.21 9.91
N GLY A 14 7.14 8.73 11.14
CA GLY A 14 7.10 7.92 12.36
C GLY A 14 5.75 7.25 12.57
N VAL A 15 4.65 8.01 12.46
CA VAL A 15 3.28 7.48 12.58
C VAL A 15 2.99 6.50 11.43
N GLY A 16 3.40 6.81 10.21
CA GLY A 16 3.29 5.91 9.07
C GLY A 16 4.03 4.59 9.28
N ALA A 17 5.25 4.65 9.82
CA ALA A 17 6.08 3.48 10.08
C ALA A 17 5.51 2.62 11.21
N LEU A 18 4.99 3.25 12.27
CA LEU A 18 4.27 2.58 13.34
C LEU A 18 3.01 1.90 12.82
N ALA A 19 2.21 2.57 11.99
CA ALA A 19 1.02 1.99 11.39
C ALA A 19 1.36 0.77 10.52
N GLN A 20 2.37 0.89 9.66
CA GLN A 20 2.81 -0.24 8.83
C GLN A 20 3.39 -1.38 9.66
N GLY A 21 4.15 -1.11 10.73
CA GLY A 21 4.67 -2.14 11.62
C GLY A 21 3.59 -2.83 12.46
N ALA A 22 2.60 -2.09 12.93
CA ALA A 22 1.54 -2.59 13.79
C ALA A 22 0.41 -3.30 13.02
N VAL A 23 0.08 -2.83 11.82
CA VAL A 23 -1.07 -3.30 11.02
C VAL A 23 -0.63 -4.05 9.76
N GLY A 24 0.59 -3.83 9.27
CA GLY A 24 1.13 -4.42 8.04
C GLY A 24 1.06 -3.50 6.83
N PHE A 25 0.32 -2.38 6.91
CA PHE A 25 0.18 -1.37 5.85
C PHE A 25 -0.10 0.02 6.45
N GLY A 26 -0.06 1.07 5.64
CA GLY A 26 -0.50 2.42 6.05
C GLY A 26 0.58 3.51 5.99
N PHE A 27 1.85 3.14 5.82
CA PHE A 27 2.95 4.12 5.67
C PHE A 27 2.69 5.10 4.53
N GLY A 28 2.45 4.59 3.31
CA GLY A 28 2.15 5.44 2.16
C GLY A 28 0.88 6.27 2.35
N MET A 29 -0.14 5.73 3.03
CA MET A 29 -1.40 6.42 3.28
C MET A 29 -1.27 7.61 4.24
N LEU A 30 -0.35 7.51 5.21
CA LEU A 30 -0.16 8.54 6.24
C LEU A 30 1.00 9.49 5.90
N ALA A 31 2.12 8.97 5.42
CA ALA A 31 3.32 9.76 5.14
C ALA A 31 3.23 10.52 3.81
N ALA A 32 2.71 9.91 2.73
CA ALA A 32 2.77 10.53 1.41
C ALA A 32 1.98 11.85 1.32
N PRO A 33 0.73 11.98 1.79
CA PRO A 33 0.00 13.24 1.69
C PRO A 33 0.70 14.37 2.45
N VAL A 34 1.26 14.09 3.62
CA VAL A 34 1.96 15.10 4.44
C VAL A 34 3.26 15.53 3.79
N LEU A 35 4.05 14.59 3.26
CA LEU A 35 5.30 14.90 2.56
C LEU A 35 5.03 15.69 1.27
N ALA A 36 3.95 15.40 0.56
CA ALA A 36 3.55 16.13 -0.66
C ALA A 36 3.25 17.60 -0.38
N LEU A 37 2.59 17.89 0.74
CA LEU A 37 2.28 19.25 1.18
C LEU A 37 3.51 20.05 1.61
N ILE A 38 4.59 19.36 1.99
CA ILE A 38 5.84 19.99 2.42
C ILE A 38 6.74 20.26 1.20
N ASP A 39 7.06 19.20 0.45
CA ASP A 39 7.88 19.27 -0.76
C ASP A 39 7.60 18.04 -1.62
N GLU A 40 7.02 18.26 -2.79
CA GLU A 40 6.68 17.22 -3.77
C GLU A 40 7.91 16.38 -4.17
N ARG A 41 9.13 16.93 -4.08
CA ARG A 41 10.39 16.22 -4.39
C ARG A 41 10.69 15.07 -3.45
N LEU A 42 10.03 15.01 -2.29
CA LEU A 42 10.17 13.91 -1.35
C LEU A 42 9.46 12.65 -1.87
N ILE A 43 8.57 12.75 -2.85
CA ILE A 43 7.72 11.65 -3.32
C ILE A 43 8.01 11.35 -4.80
N PRO A 44 7.88 10.09 -5.25
CA PRO A 44 7.57 8.89 -4.48
C PRO A 44 8.79 8.23 -3.81
N GLY A 45 10.00 8.66 -4.17
CA GLY A 45 11.25 7.97 -3.82
C GLY A 45 11.44 7.73 -2.31
N SER A 46 11.31 8.77 -1.48
CA SER A 46 11.51 8.60 -0.02
C SER A 46 10.46 7.68 0.59
N VAL A 47 9.21 7.77 0.11
CA VAL A 47 8.11 6.94 0.62
C VAL A 47 8.34 5.48 0.28
N LEU A 48 8.78 5.19 -0.95
CA LEU A 48 9.09 3.84 -1.40
C LEU A 48 10.25 3.23 -0.61
N VAL A 49 11.35 3.97 -0.43
CA VAL A 49 12.54 3.46 0.29
C VAL A 49 12.24 3.20 1.76
N LEU A 50 11.58 4.15 2.44
CA LEU A 50 11.23 3.99 3.85
C LEU A 50 10.18 2.90 4.06
N GLY A 51 9.15 2.86 3.21
CA GLY A 51 8.13 1.82 3.24
C GLY A 51 8.72 0.42 2.98
N LEU A 52 9.63 0.31 2.00
CA LEU A 52 10.38 -0.93 1.72
C LEU A 52 11.23 -1.35 2.92
N THR A 53 11.87 -0.40 3.61
CA THR A 53 12.69 -0.68 4.80
C THR A 53 11.84 -1.27 5.92
N VAL A 54 10.70 -0.65 6.24
CA VAL A 54 9.76 -1.16 7.25
C VAL A 54 9.21 -2.52 6.84
N ALA A 55 8.81 -2.68 5.57
CA ALA A 55 8.30 -3.96 5.07
C ALA A 55 9.37 -5.07 5.13
N SER A 56 10.63 -4.75 4.83
CA SER A 56 11.75 -5.70 4.92
C SER A 56 11.93 -6.18 6.36
N PHE A 57 11.90 -5.24 7.32
CA PHE A 57 12.04 -5.57 8.73
C PHE A 57 10.91 -6.46 9.23
N VAL A 58 9.65 -6.11 8.93
CA VAL A 58 8.47 -6.89 9.32
C VAL A 58 8.49 -8.28 8.68
N ALA A 59 8.75 -8.36 7.37
CA ALA A 59 8.84 -9.63 6.67
C ALA A 59 9.97 -10.52 7.20
N TRP A 60 11.10 -9.93 7.62
CA TRP A 60 12.19 -10.67 8.24
C TRP A 60 11.86 -11.16 9.65
N GLN A 61 11.25 -10.31 10.47
CA GLN A 61 10.89 -10.61 11.86
C GLN A 61 9.83 -11.70 11.93
N GLU A 62 8.84 -11.66 11.04
CA GLU A 62 7.69 -12.56 11.02
C GLU A 62 7.71 -13.53 9.83
N ARG A 63 8.92 -13.85 9.33
CA ARG A 63 9.13 -14.73 8.17
C ARG A 63 8.53 -16.13 8.30
N GLY A 64 8.27 -16.59 9.51
CA GLY A 64 7.66 -17.89 9.79
C GLY A 64 6.17 -17.95 9.42
N ASP A 65 5.49 -16.80 9.44
CA ASP A 65 4.03 -16.72 9.23
C ASP A 65 3.67 -16.28 7.80
N LEU A 66 4.67 -16.17 6.93
CA LEU A 66 4.52 -15.62 5.59
C LEU A 66 3.72 -16.56 4.68
N ASP A 67 2.57 -16.09 4.19
CA ASP A 67 1.74 -16.85 3.25
C ASP A 67 2.24 -16.71 1.81
N TRP A 68 3.28 -17.46 1.47
CA TRP A 68 3.86 -17.50 0.12
C TRP A 68 2.85 -17.90 -0.96
N HIS A 69 1.92 -18.80 -0.63
CA HIS A 69 0.88 -19.21 -1.56
C HIS A 69 -0.10 -18.07 -1.80
N GLY A 70 -0.44 -17.31 -0.77
CA GLY A 70 -1.31 -16.15 -0.87
C GLY A 70 -0.69 -15.02 -1.69
N ILE A 71 0.58 -14.71 -1.41
CA ILE A 71 1.34 -13.65 -2.09
C ILE A 71 1.37 -13.89 -3.60
N ARG A 72 1.60 -15.11 -4.08
CA ARG A 72 1.69 -15.36 -5.53
C ARG A 72 0.40 -14.98 -6.27
N TRP A 73 -0.76 -15.28 -5.70
CA TRP A 73 -2.06 -14.96 -6.29
C TRP A 73 -2.37 -13.47 -6.18
N ALA A 74 -2.05 -12.87 -5.04
CA ALA A 74 -2.14 -11.43 -4.85
C ALA A 74 -1.29 -10.66 -5.86
N LEU A 75 -0.07 -11.12 -6.15
CA LEU A 75 0.83 -10.50 -7.12
C LEU A 75 0.32 -10.64 -8.56
N VAL A 76 -0.23 -11.79 -8.94
CA VAL A 76 -0.92 -11.94 -10.25
C VAL A 76 -2.02 -10.90 -10.40
N GLY A 77 -2.88 -10.77 -9.38
CA GLY A 77 -3.88 -9.72 -9.33
C GLY A 77 -3.27 -8.33 -9.45
N ARG A 78 -2.25 -8.03 -8.64
CA ARG A 78 -1.59 -6.73 -8.61
C ARG A 78 -1.04 -6.31 -9.96
N VAL A 79 -0.35 -7.20 -10.67
CA VAL A 79 0.20 -6.88 -11.99
C VAL A 79 -0.92 -6.52 -12.98
N LEU A 80 -2.01 -7.30 -13.00
CA LEU A 80 -3.17 -7.00 -13.85
C LEU A 80 -3.83 -5.66 -13.47
N GLY A 81 -4.00 -5.42 -12.18
CA GLY A 81 -4.56 -4.19 -11.64
C GLY A 81 -3.69 -2.96 -11.92
N THR A 82 -2.37 -3.07 -11.79
CA THR A 82 -1.43 -2.01 -12.14
C THR A 82 -1.55 -1.65 -13.61
N GLY A 83 -1.63 -2.64 -14.51
CA GLY A 83 -1.85 -2.40 -15.94
C GLY A 83 -3.13 -1.61 -16.21
N ALA A 84 -4.24 -1.99 -15.56
CA ALA A 84 -5.50 -1.24 -15.64
C ALA A 84 -5.38 0.17 -15.05
N GLY A 85 -4.69 0.33 -13.92
CA GLY A 85 -4.44 1.63 -13.29
C GLY A 85 -3.63 2.56 -14.19
N VAL A 86 -2.58 2.06 -14.85
CA VAL A 86 -1.79 2.82 -15.82
C VAL A 86 -2.65 3.27 -16.99
N TYR A 87 -3.46 2.37 -17.55
CA TYR A 87 -4.39 2.71 -18.63
C TYR A 87 -5.35 3.83 -18.22
N VAL A 88 -5.92 3.74 -17.02
CA VAL A 88 -6.82 4.77 -16.47
C VAL A 88 -6.12 6.12 -16.33
N VAL A 89 -4.88 6.16 -15.82
CA VAL A 89 -4.08 7.40 -15.74
C VAL A 89 -3.87 8.03 -17.11
N THR A 90 -3.69 7.23 -18.16
CA THR A 90 -3.43 7.74 -19.52
C THR A 90 -4.65 8.28 -20.24
N VAL A 91 -5.87 7.95 -19.77
CA VAL A 91 -7.13 8.29 -20.46
C VAL A 91 -7.91 9.40 -19.75
N LEU A 92 -7.70 9.59 -18.44
CA LEU A 92 -8.46 10.56 -17.65
C LEU A 92 -7.72 11.88 -17.43
N ASP A 93 -8.51 12.96 -17.38
CA ASP A 93 -8.02 14.30 -17.08
C ASP A 93 -7.80 14.50 -15.57
N HIS A 94 -7.10 15.58 -15.20
CA HIS A 94 -6.69 15.87 -13.81
C HIS A 94 -7.86 15.88 -12.81
N ASP A 95 -8.97 16.53 -13.16
CA ASP A 95 -10.15 16.61 -12.29
C ASP A 95 -10.80 15.22 -12.07
N GLN A 96 -10.80 14.38 -13.10
CA GLN A 96 -11.33 13.01 -13.01
C GLN A 96 -10.45 12.11 -12.13
N LEU A 97 -9.13 12.26 -12.23
CA LEU A 97 -8.18 11.58 -11.36
C LEU A 97 -8.34 12.00 -9.89
N ALA A 98 -8.54 13.29 -9.63
CA ALA A 98 -8.77 13.80 -8.27
C ALA A 98 -10.05 13.24 -7.65
N VAL A 99 -11.15 13.21 -8.40
CA VAL A 99 -12.41 12.60 -7.95
C VAL A 99 -12.23 11.10 -7.68
N MET A 100 -11.55 10.39 -8.59
CA MET A 100 -11.35 8.95 -8.44
C MET A 100 -10.43 8.59 -7.28
N LEU A 101 -9.39 9.38 -7.02
CA LEU A 101 -8.56 9.28 -5.82
C LEU A 101 -9.43 9.36 -4.56
N GLY A 102 -10.32 10.35 -4.48
CA GLY A 102 -11.26 10.52 -3.38
C GLY A 102 -12.17 9.29 -3.20
N VAL A 103 -12.74 8.77 -4.29
CA VAL A 103 -13.55 7.55 -4.26
C VAL A 103 -12.75 6.35 -3.75
N PHE A 104 -11.52 6.14 -4.22
CA PHE A 104 -10.69 5.03 -3.78
C PHE A 104 -10.31 5.11 -2.30
N ILE A 105 -10.04 6.32 -1.79
CA ILE A 105 -9.81 6.53 -0.36
C ILE A 105 -11.06 6.17 0.44
N LEU A 106 -12.25 6.63 0.02
CA LEU A 106 -13.50 6.30 0.69
C LEU A 106 -13.78 4.79 0.68
N VAL A 107 -13.51 4.12 -0.43
CA VAL A 107 -13.62 2.65 -0.53
C VAL A 107 -12.62 1.96 0.40
N ALA A 108 -11.37 2.44 0.47
CA ALA A 108 -10.37 1.96 1.42
C ALA A 108 -10.84 2.08 2.88
N VAL A 109 -11.38 3.24 3.26
CA VAL A 109 -11.92 3.48 4.60
C VAL A 109 -13.12 2.57 4.85
N ALA A 110 -14.06 2.48 3.91
CA ALA A 110 -15.23 1.61 3.99
C ALA A 110 -14.81 0.15 4.22
N MET A 111 -13.87 -0.38 3.44
CA MET A 111 -13.33 -1.73 3.65
C MET A 111 -12.68 -1.88 5.03
N SER A 112 -11.96 -0.86 5.50
CA SER A 112 -11.29 -0.89 6.81
C SER A 112 -12.27 -0.93 7.98
N VAL A 113 -13.49 -0.37 7.85
CA VAL A 113 -14.49 -0.30 8.93
C VAL A 113 -15.67 -1.27 8.78
N ALA A 114 -15.90 -1.82 7.59
CA ALA A 114 -17.09 -2.63 7.29
C ALA A 114 -17.10 -4.00 8.00
N GLY A 115 -15.97 -4.45 8.56
CA GLY A 115 -15.87 -5.75 9.25
C GLY A 115 -16.16 -6.96 8.35
N TRP A 116 -16.14 -6.77 7.02
CA TRP A 116 -16.50 -7.80 6.05
C TRP A 116 -15.56 -8.97 6.11
N HIS A 117 -16.09 -10.17 6.27
CA HIS A 117 -15.27 -11.36 6.31
C HIS A 117 -15.04 -11.91 4.91
N VAL A 118 -13.82 -11.74 4.41
CA VAL A 118 -13.36 -12.36 3.17
C VAL A 118 -12.26 -13.35 3.53
N SER A 119 -12.42 -14.61 3.15
CA SER A 119 -11.42 -15.64 3.40
C SER A 119 -10.34 -15.62 2.31
N PRO A 120 -9.05 -15.83 2.66
CA PRO A 120 -7.95 -15.86 1.70
C PRO A 120 -8.04 -17.09 0.78
N THR A 121 -8.67 -16.90 -0.37
CA THR A 121 -8.74 -17.87 -1.47
C THR A 121 -8.06 -17.31 -2.72
N PRO A 122 -7.57 -18.15 -3.66
CA PRO A 122 -6.91 -17.66 -4.87
C PRO A 122 -7.70 -16.59 -5.63
N SER A 123 -9.01 -16.74 -5.78
CA SER A 123 -9.87 -15.75 -6.45
C SER A 123 -9.96 -14.44 -5.69
N THR A 124 -10.18 -14.49 -4.37
CA THR A 124 -10.22 -13.29 -3.52
C THR A 124 -8.88 -12.56 -3.47
N LEU A 125 -7.77 -13.30 -3.51
CA LEU A 125 -6.41 -12.74 -3.51
C LEU A 125 -6.08 -12.09 -4.84
N VAL A 126 -6.46 -12.70 -5.96
CA VAL A 126 -6.34 -12.07 -7.29
C VAL A 126 -7.19 -10.80 -7.34
N GLY A 127 -8.43 -10.84 -6.84
CA GLY A 127 -9.31 -9.68 -6.79
C GLY A 127 -8.76 -8.54 -5.92
N ALA A 128 -8.36 -8.86 -4.68
CA ALA A 128 -7.76 -7.90 -3.76
C ALA A 128 -6.42 -7.36 -4.29
N GLY A 129 -5.61 -8.23 -4.89
CA GLY A 129 -4.39 -7.85 -5.59
C GLY A 129 -4.66 -6.89 -6.73
N ALA A 130 -5.64 -7.16 -7.59
CA ALA A 130 -6.01 -6.28 -8.70
C ALA A 130 -6.51 -4.92 -8.22
N MET A 131 -7.41 -4.92 -7.24
CA MET A 131 -7.89 -3.68 -6.62
C MET A 131 -6.74 -2.90 -5.97
N SER A 132 -5.82 -3.60 -5.30
CA SER A 132 -4.60 -3.04 -4.74
C SER A 132 -3.66 -2.45 -5.80
N GLY A 133 -3.54 -3.09 -6.96
CA GLY A 133 -2.77 -2.61 -8.09
C GLY A 133 -3.34 -1.31 -8.65
N VAL A 134 -4.65 -1.29 -8.96
CA VAL A 134 -5.36 -0.10 -9.43
C VAL A 134 -5.23 1.05 -8.44
N MET A 135 -5.59 0.81 -7.17
CA MET A 135 -5.50 1.81 -6.11
C MET A 135 -4.05 2.25 -5.89
N GLY A 136 -3.11 1.32 -5.86
CA GLY A 136 -1.69 1.62 -5.69
C GLY A 136 -1.13 2.51 -6.81
N THR A 137 -1.54 2.28 -8.05
CA THR A 137 -1.12 3.11 -9.19
C THR A 137 -1.77 4.50 -9.14
N LEU A 138 -3.06 4.57 -8.83
CA LEU A 138 -3.81 5.83 -8.88
C LEU A 138 -3.61 6.71 -7.64
N THR A 139 -3.31 6.10 -6.49
CA THR A 139 -3.36 6.77 -5.18
C THR A 139 -2.09 6.59 -4.35
N SER A 140 -1.13 5.76 -4.80
CA SER A 140 -0.01 5.28 -3.98
C SER A 140 -0.43 4.49 -2.72
N VAL A 141 -1.71 4.14 -2.58
CA VAL A 141 -2.27 3.39 -1.45
C VAL A 141 -2.94 2.10 -1.95
N GLY A 142 -2.21 0.98 -1.89
CA GLY A 142 -2.73 -0.33 -2.32
C GLY A 142 -3.11 -1.29 -1.19
N GLY A 143 -2.91 -0.93 0.08
CA GLY A 143 -3.01 -1.88 1.19
C GLY A 143 -4.39 -2.38 1.59
N PRO A 144 -5.44 -1.54 1.62
CA PRO A 144 -6.72 -1.91 2.22
C PRO A 144 -7.42 -3.16 1.64
N PRO A 145 -7.45 -3.40 0.31
CA PRO A 145 -8.03 -4.63 -0.23
C PRO A 145 -7.35 -5.91 0.28
N MET A 146 -6.02 -5.90 0.39
CA MET A 146 -5.26 -7.05 0.89
C MET A 146 -5.43 -7.21 2.41
N ALA A 147 -5.47 -6.10 3.14
CA ALA A 147 -5.71 -6.13 4.57
C ALA A 147 -7.08 -6.72 4.90
N LEU A 148 -8.11 -6.41 4.10
CA LEU A 148 -9.46 -6.96 4.25
C LEU A 148 -9.49 -8.49 4.14
N VAL A 149 -8.76 -9.06 3.20
CA VAL A 149 -8.70 -10.52 2.98
C VAL A 149 -8.00 -11.25 4.12
N TYR A 150 -7.01 -10.61 4.76
CA TYR A 150 -6.24 -11.20 5.86
C TYR A 150 -6.68 -10.72 7.25
N GLN A 151 -7.71 -9.88 7.37
CA GLN A 151 -8.04 -9.17 8.62
C GLN A 151 -8.38 -10.07 9.81
N ARG A 152 -8.76 -11.34 9.56
CA ARG A 152 -9.11 -12.33 10.60
C ARG A 152 -8.08 -13.44 10.75
N GLU A 153 -7.02 -13.40 9.96
CA GLU A 153 -5.87 -14.29 10.17
C GLU A 153 -5.07 -13.80 11.38
N GLU A 154 -4.17 -14.64 11.88
CA GLU A 154 -3.28 -14.25 12.97
C GLU A 154 -2.49 -12.99 12.60
N ALA A 155 -2.29 -12.09 13.57
CA ALA A 155 -1.67 -10.80 13.34
C ALA A 155 -0.28 -10.92 12.69
N GLY A 156 0.48 -11.97 13.01
CA GLY A 156 1.76 -12.27 12.37
C GLY A 156 1.62 -12.58 10.88
N LYS A 157 0.65 -13.42 10.52
CA LYS A 157 0.36 -13.80 9.12
C LYS A 157 -0.15 -12.61 8.30
N LEU A 158 -1.05 -11.79 8.84
CA LEU A 158 -1.52 -10.56 8.19
C LEU A 158 -0.37 -9.59 7.90
N ARG A 159 0.42 -9.25 8.92
CA ARG A 159 1.51 -8.27 8.82
C ARG A 159 2.62 -8.74 7.89
N SER A 160 3.08 -9.98 8.06
CA SER A 160 4.14 -10.57 7.22
C SER A 160 3.71 -10.73 5.75
N THR A 161 2.47 -11.13 5.49
CA THR A 161 1.96 -11.30 4.12
C THR A 161 1.80 -9.96 3.41
N LEU A 162 1.25 -8.96 4.10
CA LEU A 162 1.19 -7.59 3.58
C LEU A 162 2.59 -7.02 3.34
N ALA A 163 3.52 -7.23 4.28
CA ALA A 163 4.90 -6.79 4.13
C ALA A 163 5.57 -7.44 2.90
N GLY A 164 5.41 -8.75 2.71
CA GLY A 164 5.90 -9.45 1.52
C GLY A 164 5.29 -8.92 0.21
N PHE A 165 3.99 -8.65 0.22
CA PHE A 165 3.29 -8.07 -0.93
C PHE A 165 3.79 -6.65 -1.27
N PHE A 166 3.99 -5.78 -0.27
CA PHE A 166 4.54 -4.44 -0.50
C PHE A 166 6.01 -4.44 -0.85
N LEU A 167 6.80 -5.38 -0.30
CA LEU A 167 8.20 -5.52 -0.67
C LEU A 167 8.35 -5.70 -2.16
N PHE A 168 7.57 -6.61 -2.74
CA PHE A 168 7.55 -6.83 -4.18
C PHE A 168 7.04 -5.61 -4.96
N GLY A 169 5.96 -4.98 -4.47
CA GLY A 169 5.40 -3.79 -5.12
C GLY A 169 6.36 -2.60 -5.13
N ALA A 170 7.03 -2.33 -4.01
CA ALA A 170 7.96 -1.22 -3.86
C ALA A 170 9.29 -1.48 -4.57
N SER A 171 9.79 -2.72 -4.57
CA SER A 171 11.00 -3.05 -5.34
C SER A 171 10.77 -2.89 -6.84
N LEU A 172 9.65 -3.37 -7.36
CA LEU A 172 9.27 -3.16 -8.76
C LEU A 172 9.17 -1.67 -9.09
N ALA A 173 8.51 -0.87 -8.25
CA ALA A 173 8.37 0.56 -8.45
C ALA A 173 9.72 1.31 -8.44
N LEU A 174 10.64 0.93 -7.55
CA LEU A 174 11.99 1.50 -7.51
C LEU A 174 12.80 1.16 -8.75
N VAL A 175 12.71 -0.09 -9.23
CA VAL A 175 13.37 -0.51 -10.49
C VAL A 175 12.83 0.27 -11.69
N THR A 176 11.53 0.57 -11.72
CA THR A 176 10.95 1.38 -12.81
C THR A 176 11.30 2.86 -12.75
N LEU A 177 11.72 3.37 -11.58
CA LEU A 177 12.05 4.78 -11.37
C LEU A 177 13.55 5.08 -11.57
N ALA A 178 14.41 4.05 -11.57
CA ALA A 178 15.85 4.14 -11.74
C ALA A 178 16.27 4.09 -13.22
#